data_AF-A0A127EXP0-F1
#
_entry.id   AF-A0A127EXP0-F1
#
_cell.length_a   1.000
_cell.length_b   1.000
_cell.length_c   1.000
_cell.angle_alpha   90.00
_cell.angle_beta   90.00
_cell.angle_gamma   90.00
#
_symmetry.space_group_name_H-M   'P 1'
#
loop_
_entity.id
_entity.type
_entity.pdbx_description
1 polymer ?
#
loop_
_entity_poly.entity_id
_entity_poly.type
_entity_poly.pdbx_seq_one_letter_code
_entity_poly.pdbx_strand_id
1 'polypeptide(L)'
;MKHLTCLAAVLMVATSTGMARAEQQETRNCEFTVKKPRVSGQASITLVDGKTTKITVDVLYSDGRGTPGYICTIDSSRADQQESKWSEDGGATVIDNATPFNTSAPDRIKVTVGKLVSIDLEEAQSLGRCGVGAELPKAIVIPAKGKACRVWLREP
;
A
#
# COMPACT_ATOMS: atom_id res chain seq x y z
N MET A 1 21.27 68.25 -36.83
CA MET A 1 19.90 67.92 -36.37
C MET A 1 19.51 66.56 -36.94
N LYS A 2 18.81 65.75 -36.13
CA LYS A 2 18.23 64.42 -36.39
C LYS A 2 19.12 63.23 -36.03
N HIS A 3 19.07 62.91 -34.74
CA HIS A 3 19.32 61.60 -34.17
C HIS A 3 18.24 60.61 -34.65
N LEU A 4 18.64 59.41 -35.08
CA LEU A 4 17.75 58.25 -35.11
C LEU A 4 18.37 57.17 -34.22
N THR A 5 17.78 57.02 -33.05
CA THR A 5 18.16 56.04 -32.02
C THR A 5 17.42 54.73 -32.32
N CYS A 6 18.13 53.69 -32.76
CA CYS A 6 17.61 52.34 -32.80
C CYS A 6 17.48 51.82 -31.35
N LEU A 7 16.27 51.79 -30.80
CA LEU A 7 15.98 51.09 -29.55
C LEU A 7 15.82 49.59 -29.85
N ALA A 8 16.84 48.80 -29.53
CA ALA A 8 16.74 47.35 -29.44
C ALA A 8 16.06 47.00 -28.10
N ALA A 9 14.78 46.62 -28.14
CA ALA A 9 14.09 46.03 -27.00
C ALA A 9 14.44 44.54 -26.92
N VAL A 10 15.47 44.20 -26.14
CA VAL A 10 15.76 42.81 -25.76
C VAL A 10 14.76 42.41 -24.68
N LEU A 11 13.68 41.72 -25.07
CA LEU A 11 12.82 41.00 -24.13
C LEU A 11 13.61 39.81 -23.58
N MET A 12 14.15 39.97 -22.37
CA MET A 12 14.57 38.83 -21.56
C MET A 12 13.31 38.10 -21.09
N VAL A 13 12.92 37.04 -21.79
CA VAL A 13 11.99 36.06 -21.26
C VAL A 13 12.73 35.29 -20.18
N ALA A 14 12.52 35.67 -18.92
CA ALA A 14 12.91 34.86 -17.78
C ALA A 14 12.05 33.59 -17.78
N THR A 15 12.54 32.52 -18.39
CA THR A 15 11.98 31.18 -18.23
C THR A 15 12.24 30.75 -16.79
N SER A 16 11.31 31.08 -15.89
CA SER A 16 11.21 30.41 -14.60
C SER A 16 10.80 28.97 -14.87
N THR A 17 11.77 28.11 -15.17
CA THR A 17 11.62 26.67 -15.04
C THR A 17 11.45 26.36 -13.56
N GLY A 18 10.24 26.58 -13.05
CA GLY A 18 9.78 25.87 -11.88
C GLY A 18 9.91 24.40 -12.23
N MET A 19 10.91 23.73 -11.67
CA MET A 19 11.00 22.27 -11.74
C MET A 19 9.78 21.74 -11.00
N ALA A 20 8.68 21.56 -11.71
CA ALA A 20 7.58 20.71 -11.28
C ALA A 20 8.20 19.32 -11.12
N ARG A 21 8.59 18.98 -9.90
CA ARG A 21 9.02 17.63 -9.55
C ARG A 21 7.81 16.75 -9.81
N ALA A 22 7.83 16.01 -10.92
CA ALA A 22 6.82 15.02 -11.20
C ALA A 22 6.89 13.98 -10.06
N GLU A 23 5.85 13.91 -9.23
CA GLU A 23 5.75 12.89 -8.20
C GLU A 23 5.80 11.52 -8.87
N GLN A 24 6.79 10.71 -8.49
CA GLN A 24 6.92 9.39 -9.08
C GLN A 24 5.98 8.44 -8.35
N GLN A 25 4.82 8.21 -8.97
CA GLN A 25 3.86 7.22 -8.49
C GLN A 25 4.20 5.83 -9.04
N GLU A 26 4.30 4.85 -8.15
CA GLU A 26 4.49 3.44 -8.49
C GLU A 26 3.44 2.61 -7.74
N THR A 27 2.79 1.66 -8.44
CA THR A 27 1.97 0.64 -7.79
C THR A 27 2.60 -0.72 -8.01
N ARG A 28 2.77 -1.48 -6.93
CA ARG A 28 3.21 -2.88 -6.95
C ARG A 28 2.07 -3.75 -6.47
N ASN A 29 1.74 -4.76 -7.26
CA ASN A 29 0.69 -5.71 -6.93
C ASN A 29 1.13 -7.13 -7.26
N CYS A 30 0.44 -8.09 -6.65
CA CYS A 30 0.53 -9.50 -7.01
C CYS A 30 -0.73 -10.23 -6.55
N GLU A 31 -0.96 -11.38 -7.16
CA GLU A 31 -1.97 -12.35 -6.75
C GLU A 31 -1.30 -13.55 -6.08
N PHE A 32 -2.05 -14.30 -5.28
CA PHE A 32 -1.59 -15.54 -4.69
C PHE A 32 -2.69 -16.59 -4.62
N THR A 33 -2.26 -17.85 -4.56
CA THR A 33 -3.13 -19.00 -4.28
C THR A 33 -2.35 -20.03 -3.49
N VAL A 34 -2.90 -20.41 -2.35
CA VAL A 34 -2.42 -21.47 -1.47
C VAL A 34 -3.41 -22.63 -1.57
N LYS A 35 -2.90 -23.84 -1.83
CA LYS A 35 -3.75 -25.02 -2.03
C LYS A 35 -4.31 -25.57 -0.71
N LYS A 36 -3.57 -25.43 0.40
CA LYS A 36 -3.93 -25.91 1.73
C LYS A 36 -3.43 -24.93 2.80
N PRO A 37 -4.33 -24.29 3.57
CA PRO A 37 -5.77 -24.18 3.32
C PRO A 37 -6.04 -23.52 1.94
N ARG A 38 -7.23 -23.73 1.37
CA ARG A 38 -7.58 -23.21 0.04
C ARG A 38 -7.86 -21.70 0.08
N VAL A 39 -6.78 -20.92 0.06
CA VAL A 39 -6.79 -19.47 0.21
C VAL A 39 -6.26 -18.84 -1.06
N SER A 40 -6.91 -17.80 -1.55
CA SER A 40 -6.42 -17.00 -2.68
C SER A 40 -6.58 -15.52 -2.37
N GLY A 41 -5.93 -14.65 -3.12
CA GLY A 41 -6.09 -13.23 -2.88
C GLY A 41 -5.17 -12.38 -3.71
N GLN A 42 -5.18 -11.09 -3.40
CA GLN A 42 -4.35 -10.09 -4.03
C GLN A 42 -3.83 -9.11 -2.98
N ALA A 43 -2.66 -8.56 -3.24
CA ALA A 43 -2.09 -7.47 -2.45
C ALA A 43 -1.58 -6.39 -3.39
N SER A 44 -1.80 -5.13 -3.02
CA SER A 44 -1.39 -3.96 -3.77
C SER A 44 -0.87 -2.88 -2.82
N ILE A 45 0.23 -2.23 -3.23
CA ILE A 45 0.83 -1.10 -2.53
C ILE A 45 1.06 0.01 -3.54
N THR A 46 0.60 1.21 -3.22
CA THR A 46 0.93 2.43 -3.96
C THR A 46 1.99 3.21 -3.20
N LEU A 47 3.00 3.65 -3.95
CA LEU A 47 4.11 4.46 -3.51
C LEU A 47 4.07 5.81 -4.23
N VAL A 48 4.34 6.88 -3.50
CA VAL A 48 4.62 8.20 -4.07
C VAL A 48 5.99 8.64 -3.56
N ASP A 49 6.92 8.92 -4.47
CA ASP A 49 8.31 9.23 -4.15
C ASP A 49 8.96 8.17 -3.21
N GLY A 50 8.63 6.90 -3.46
CA GLY A 50 9.12 5.74 -2.70
C GLY A 50 8.46 5.50 -1.34
N LYS A 51 7.52 6.36 -0.91
CA LYS A 51 6.80 6.23 0.36
C LYS A 51 5.44 5.58 0.17
N THR A 52 5.05 4.70 1.08
CA THR A 52 3.73 4.06 1.04
C THR A 52 2.61 5.06 1.31
N THR A 53 1.68 5.16 0.36
CA THR A 53 0.50 6.03 0.44
C THR A 53 -0.81 5.26 0.46
N LYS A 54 -0.83 4.03 -0.08
CA LYS A 54 -2.02 3.16 -0.04
C LYS A 54 -1.61 1.70 0.06
N ILE A 55 -2.37 0.91 0.81
CA ILE A 55 -2.33 -0.54 0.85
C ILE A 55 -3.72 -1.11 0.61
N THR A 56 -3.79 -2.16 -0.20
CA THR A 56 -4.99 -2.99 -0.32
C THR A 56 -4.59 -4.46 -0.24
N VAL A 57 -5.31 -5.23 0.57
CA VAL A 57 -5.15 -6.70 0.68
C VAL A 57 -6.53 -7.30 0.70
N ASP A 58 -6.79 -8.22 -0.23
CA ASP A 58 -7.99 -9.04 -0.25
C ASP A 58 -7.60 -10.50 -0.16
N VAL A 59 -8.21 -11.21 0.78
CA VAL A 59 -7.97 -12.64 1.02
C VAL A 59 -9.30 -13.36 0.98
N LEU A 60 -9.41 -14.37 0.14
CA LEU A 60 -10.58 -15.22 -0.02
C LEU A 60 -10.26 -16.63 0.49
N TYR A 61 -11.08 -17.11 1.40
CA TYR A 61 -11.10 -18.49 1.84
C TYR A 61 -12.19 -19.23 1.06
N SER A 62 -11.85 -20.33 0.41
CA SER A 62 -12.84 -21.18 -0.26
C SER A 62 -13.19 -22.40 0.60
N ASP A 63 -14.48 -22.70 0.70
CA ASP A 63 -15.01 -23.89 1.38
C ASP A 63 -14.89 -25.17 0.52
N GLY A 64 -14.43 -25.03 -0.72
CA GLY A 64 -14.26 -26.10 -1.68
C GLY A 64 -15.53 -26.58 -2.39
N ARG A 65 -16.69 -25.94 -2.17
CA ARG A 65 -17.97 -26.25 -2.84
C ARG A 65 -18.32 -25.27 -3.95
N GLY A 66 -17.41 -24.37 -4.32
CA GLY A 66 -17.62 -23.35 -5.35
C GLY A 66 -18.35 -22.11 -4.86
N THR A 67 -18.71 -22.06 -3.57
CA THR A 67 -19.19 -20.85 -2.91
C THR A 67 -18.00 -19.94 -2.57
N PRO A 68 -18.08 -18.62 -2.84
CA PRO A 68 -17.13 -17.68 -2.27
C PRO A 68 -17.29 -17.78 -0.75
N GLY A 69 -16.26 -18.27 -0.07
CA GLY A 69 -16.29 -18.37 1.39
C GLY A 69 -15.99 -17.01 2.02
N TYR A 70 -15.32 -17.02 3.16
CA TYR A 70 -15.06 -15.83 3.93
C TYR A 70 -13.96 -14.97 3.31
N ILE A 71 -14.14 -13.65 3.39
CA ILE A 71 -13.21 -12.65 2.85
C ILE A 71 -12.59 -11.88 4.02
N CYS A 72 -11.30 -11.59 3.91
CA CYS A 72 -10.64 -10.55 4.67
C CYS A 72 -10.24 -9.40 3.75
N THR A 73 -10.54 -8.16 4.14
CA THR A 73 -10.15 -6.97 3.37
C THR A 73 -9.40 -5.98 4.27
N ILE A 74 -8.31 -5.45 3.73
CA ILE A 74 -7.62 -4.26 4.19
C ILE A 74 -7.67 -3.28 3.03
N ASP A 75 -8.26 -2.12 3.24
CA ASP A 75 -8.06 -0.95 2.39
C ASP A 75 -7.67 0.21 3.31
N SER A 76 -6.47 0.76 3.12
CA SER A 76 -5.99 1.87 3.93
C SER A 76 -5.18 2.82 3.06
N SER A 77 -5.55 4.09 3.13
CA SER A 77 -4.86 5.18 2.45
C SER A 77 -4.38 6.20 3.46
N ARG A 78 -3.21 6.78 3.21
CA ARG A 78 -2.66 7.89 4.01
C ARG A 78 -3.54 9.15 3.90
N ALA A 79 -4.37 9.25 2.87
CA ALA A 79 -5.37 10.31 2.75
C ALA A 79 -6.53 10.15 3.75
N ASP A 80 -6.78 8.92 4.22
CA ASP A 80 -7.92 8.58 5.08
C ASP A 80 -7.51 8.68 6.57
N GLN A 81 -7.24 9.91 7.01
CA GLN A 81 -6.67 10.23 8.33
C GLN A 81 -7.55 9.83 9.52
N GLN A 82 -8.81 9.44 9.30
CA GLN A 82 -9.75 9.09 10.37
C GLN A 82 -9.66 7.61 10.77
N GLU A 83 -9.31 6.73 9.83
CA GLU A 83 -9.37 5.28 10.04
C GLU A 83 -8.00 4.67 10.37
N SER A 84 -6.92 5.37 10.02
CA SER A 84 -5.56 4.85 10.20
C SER A 84 -4.55 5.94 10.57
N LYS A 85 -3.64 5.59 11.48
CA LYS A 85 -2.50 6.42 11.87
C LYS A 85 -1.25 5.88 11.19
N TRP A 86 -0.63 6.75 10.40
CA TRP A 86 0.55 6.42 9.61
C TRP A 86 1.79 7.01 10.25
N SER A 87 2.83 6.19 10.41
CA SER A 87 4.13 6.60 10.95
C SER A 87 5.27 5.89 10.23
N GLU A 88 6.52 6.30 10.51
CA GLU A 88 7.71 5.63 10.00
C GLU A 88 8.53 5.09 11.19
N ASP A 89 8.92 3.82 11.13
CA ASP A 89 9.70 3.13 12.16
C ASP A 89 10.79 2.27 11.50
N GLY A 90 12.06 2.58 11.76
CA GLY A 90 13.20 1.77 11.31
C GLY A 90 13.28 1.54 9.79
N GLY A 91 12.80 2.50 8.98
CA GLY A 91 12.76 2.40 7.51
C GLY A 91 11.54 1.64 6.96
N ALA A 92 10.57 1.33 7.80
CA ALA A 92 9.27 0.80 7.41
C ALA A 92 8.17 1.82 7.69
N THR A 93 7.12 1.78 6.88
CA THR A 93 5.88 2.50 7.15
C THR A 93 5.00 1.65 8.07
N VAL A 94 4.52 2.23 9.15
CA VAL A 94 3.64 1.59 10.13
C VAL A 94 2.25 2.22 10.04
N ILE A 95 1.22 1.37 9.98
CA ILE A 95 -0.18 1.74 9.88
C ILE A 95 -0.90 1.13 11.08
N ASP A 96 -1.23 1.95 12.07
CA ASP A 96 -2.05 1.54 13.20
C ASP A 96 -3.52 1.87 12.93
N ASN A 97 -4.43 0.93 13.18
CA ASN A 97 -5.87 1.21 13.11
C ASN A 97 -6.24 2.23 14.20
N ALA A 98 -6.93 3.30 13.83
CA ALA A 98 -7.36 4.32 14.78
C ALA A 98 -8.41 3.78 15.78
N THR A 99 -9.19 2.78 15.37
CA THR A 99 -10.25 2.14 16.15
C THR A 99 -10.12 0.61 16.10
N PRO A 100 -9.15 0.02 16.83
CA PRO A 100 -8.97 -1.43 16.84
C PRO A 100 -10.18 -2.12 17.47
N PHE A 101 -10.52 -3.32 16.99
CA PHE A 101 -11.63 -4.10 17.54
C PHE A 101 -11.38 -4.52 18.99
N ASN A 102 -10.17 -5.03 19.28
CA ASN A 102 -9.67 -5.28 20.62
C ASN A 102 -8.66 -4.19 21.01
N THR A 103 -9.05 -3.29 21.91
CA THR A 103 -8.19 -2.18 22.38
C THR A 103 -7.04 -2.63 23.29
N SER A 104 -7.04 -3.89 23.75
CA SER A 104 -5.97 -4.46 24.58
C SER A 104 -4.86 -5.13 23.75
N ALA A 105 -5.02 -5.20 22.43
CA ALA A 105 -4.03 -5.75 21.50
C ALA A 105 -3.73 -4.73 20.39
N PRO A 106 -2.52 -4.77 19.79
CA PRO A 106 -2.24 -3.95 18.62
C PRO A 106 -3.16 -4.35 17.44
N ASP A 107 -3.44 -3.40 16.56
CA ASP A 107 -3.97 -3.64 15.22
C ASP A 107 -3.10 -2.84 14.24
N ARG A 108 -1.98 -3.45 13.88
CA ARG A 108 -0.88 -2.80 13.18
C ARG A 108 -0.50 -3.55 11.91
N ILE A 109 -0.24 -2.80 10.86
CA ILE A 109 0.37 -3.27 9.61
C ILE A 109 1.73 -2.60 9.46
N LYS A 110 2.77 -3.37 9.14
CA LYS A 110 4.11 -2.84 8.87
C LYS A 110 4.52 -3.13 7.44
N VAL A 111 4.87 -2.09 6.69
CA VAL A 111 5.24 -2.16 5.28
C VAL A 111 6.71 -1.79 5.12
N THR A 112 7.51 -2.70 4.59
CA THR A 112 8.92 -2.44 4.25
C THR A 112 9.10 -2.43 2.75
N VAL A 113 9.59 -1.32 2.20
CA VAL A 113 9.79 -1.12 0.77
C VAL A 113 11.28 -1.28 0.44
N GLY A 114 11.59 -2.23 -0.44
CA GLY A 114 12.93 -2.40 -1.01
C GLY A 114 12.86 -2.98 -2.42
N LYS A 115 13.76 -3.92 -2.74
CA LYS A 115 13.67 -4.73 -3.99
C LYS A 115 12.35 -5.51 -4.07
N LEU A 116 11.80 -5.85 -2.91
CA LEU A 116 10.49 -6.45 -2.72
C LEU A 116 9.72 -5.55 -1.75
N VAL A 117 8.40 -5.64 -1.75
CA VAL A 117 7.59 -5.02 -0.69
C VAL A 117 7.14 -6.11 0.25
N SER A 118 7.44 -5.97 1.53
CA SER A 118 6.96 -6.86 2.60
C SER A 118 5.83 -6.18 3.34
N ILE A 119 4.69 -6.84 3.45
CA ILE A 119 3.54 -6.45 4.25
C ILE A 119 3.47 -7.44 5.41
N ASP A 120 3.77 -6.96 6.61
CA ASP A 120 3.66 -7.70 7.86
C ASP A 120 2.31 -7.39 8.51
N LEU A 121 1.58 -8.45 8.82
CA LEU A 121 0.22 -8.47 9.35
C LEU A 121 0.16 -9.30 10.65
N GLU A 122 1.31 -9.64 11.26
CA GLU A 122 1.37 -10.44 12.49
C GLU A 122 0.63 -9.75 13.66
N GLU A 123 0.65 -8.42 13.70
CA GLU A 123 -0.05 -7.60 14.69
C GLU A 123 -1.40 -7.06 14.18
N ALA A 124 -1.84 -7.42 12.97
CA ALA A 124 -3.13 -6.97 12.42
C ALA A 124 -4.27 -7.85 12.94
N GLN A 125 -5.36 -7.22 13.37
CA GLN A 125 -6.53 -7.93 13.89
C GLN A 125 -7.44 -8.37 12.73
N SER A 126 -7.74 -9.67 12.68
CA SER A 126 -8.71 -10.22 11.71
C SER A 126 -10.15 -9.78 12.01
N LEU A 127 -10.50 -9.57 13.28
CA LEU A 127 -11.84 -9.14 13.68
C LEU A 127 -12.12 -7.72 13.17
N GLY A 128 -13.28 -7.54 12.52
CA GLY A 128 -13.63 -6.30 11.83
C GLY A 128 -13.08 -6.17 10.40
N ARG A 129 -12.15 -7.06 10.00
CA ARG A 129 -11.60 -7.13 8.64
C ARG A 129 -12.00 -8.40 7.89
N CYS A 130 -12.29 -9.46 8.64
CA CYS A 130 -12.57 -10.80 8.13
C CYS A 130 -13.98 -11.28 8.48
N GLY A 131 -14.57 -12.07 7.58
CA GLY A 131 -15.74 -12.90 7.90
C GLY A 131 -15.41 -14.02 8.89
N VAL A 132 -16.44 -14.59 9.52
CA VAL A 132 -16.32 -15.65 10.54
C VAL A 132 -15.48 -16.83 10.04
N GLY A 133 -14.40 -17.18 10.74
CA GLY A 133 -13.55 -18.32 10.37
C GLY A 133 -12.53 -18.05 9.26
N ALA A 134 -12.37 -16.79 8.82
CA ALA A 134 -11.21 -16.36 8.05
C ALA A 134 -10.23 -15.58 8.93
N GLU A 135 -8.96 -15.61 8.53
CA GLU A 135 -7.90 -14.85 9.17
C GLU A 135 -7.04 -14.12 8.14
N LEU A 136 -6.41 -13.02 8.56
CA LEU A 136 -5.36 -12.43 7.76
C LEU A 136 -4.12 -13.34 7.74
N PRO A 137 -3.38 -13.42 6.62
CA PRO A 137 -2.05 -14.02 6.62
C PRO A 137 -1.14 -13.29 7.60
N LYS A 138 -0.07 -13.93 8.05
CA LYS A 138 0.99 -13.31 8.86
C LYS A 138 1.78 -12.29 8.04
N ALA A 139 2.09 -12.64 6.80
CA ALA A 139 2.85 -11.77 5.91
C ALA A 139 2.55 -12.03 4.43
N ILE A 140 2.68 -10.97 3.63
CA ILE A 140 2.61 -11.02 2.17
C ILE A 140 3.82 -10.29 1.61
N VAL A 141 4.51 -10.88 0.64
CA VAL A 141 5.64 -10.26 -0.05
C VAL A 141 5.33 -10.09 -1.53
N ILE A 142 5.28 -8.82 -1.96
CA ILE A 142 5.07 -8.40 -3.35
C ILE A 142 6.43 -8.33 -4.08
N PRO A 143 6.62 -9.07 -5.17
CA PRO A 143 7.84 -9.03 -5.97
C PRO A 143 7.89 -7.81 -6.91
N ALA A 144 9.08 -7.53 -7.46
CA ALA A 144 9.32 -6.35 -8.28
C ALA A 144 8.51 -6.27 -9.59
N LYS A 145 8.01 -7.39 -10.14
CA LYS A 145 7.01 -7.48 -11.24
C LYS A 145 6.74 -8.94 -11.65
N GLY A 146 5.52 -9.21 -12.12
CA GLY A 146 5.16 -10.40 -12.92
C GLY A 146 5.23 -11.75 -12.21
N LYS A 147 5.30 -11.76 -10.88
CA LYS A 147 5.36 -12.98 -10.07
C LYS A 147 4.25 -12.96 -9.03
N ALA A 148 3.77 -14.15 -8.66
CA ALA A 148 2.82 -14.31 -7.56
C ALA A 148 3.40 -13.82 -6.23
N CYS A 149 2.53 -13.42 -5.31
CA CYS A 149 2.96 -13.09 -3.95
C CYS A 149 3.51 -14.33 -3.26
N ARG A 150 4.45 -14.11 -2.33
CA ARG A 150 4.74 -15.11 -1.30
C ARG A 150 3.92 -14.76 -0.07
N VAL A 151 3.23 -15.75 0.50
CA VAL A 151 2.32 -15.57 1.62
C VAL A 151 2.65 -16.55 2.72
N TRP A 152 2.65 -16.06 3.95
CA TRP A 152 2.76 -16.88 5.16
C TRP A 152 1.43 -16.81 5.88
N LEU A 153 0.79 -17.96 6.05
CA LEU A 153 -0.49 -18.06 6.75
C LEU A 153 -0.25 -18.21 8.26
N ARG A 154 -1.26 -17.85 9.06
CA ARG A 154 -1.29 -18.25 10.48
C ARG A 154 -1.50 -19.75 10.56
N GLU A 155 -0.88 -20.37 11.56
CA GLU A 155 -1.21 -21.75 11.90
C GLU A 155 -2.60 -21.76 12.54
N PRO A 156 -3.48 -22.70 12.16
CA PRO A 156 -4.82 -22.81 12.69
C PRO A 156 -4.87 -23.19 14.18
#